data_AF-A0A7S2J2G0-F1
#
_entry.id   AF-A0A7S2J2G0-F1
#
_cell.length_a   1.000
_cell.length_b   1.000
_cell.length_c   1.000
_cell.angle_alpha   90.00
_cell.angle_beta   90.00
_cell.angle_gamma   90.00
#
_symmetry.space_group_name_H-M   'P 1'
#
loop_
_entity.id
_entity.type
_entity.pdbx_description
1 polymer ?
#
loop_
_entity_poly.entity_id
_entity_poly.type
_entity_poly.pdbx_seq_one_letter_code
_entity_poly.pdbx_strand_id
1 'polypeptide(L)'
;GVCVRHRQYGYRAVILGCEPRAQAAMERQLAAGPQGGVPRTLQPLYHCLVDERDTDREGATLVSECDLEPCEEALPIRSRFTGHFFEECDEIQGYLPGDVLKLAIRRQRSGMPLVLGR
;
A
#
# COMPACT_ATOMS: atom_id res chain seq x y z
N GLY A 1 7.06 0.29 3.92
CA GLY A 1 7.51 1.68 4.01
C GLY A 1 8.23 2.17 2.78
N VAL A 2 8.04 1.56 1.60
CA VAL A 2 8.56 2.10 0.34
C VAL A 2 7.56 3.11 -0.20
N CYS A 3 8.03 4.29 -0.55
CA CYS A 3 7.24 5.32 -1.19
C CYS A 3 7.05 5.02 -2.67
N VAL A 4 5.83 5.20 -3.16
CA VAL A 4 5.42 4.83 -4.51
C VAL A 4 4.50 5.89 -5.10
N ARG A 5 4.39 5.88 -6.43
CA ARG A 5 3.40 6.62 -7.19
C ARG A 5 2.54 5.66 -7.98
N HIS A 6 1.24 5.93 -8.06
CA HIS A 6 0.36 5.17 -8.94
C HIS A 6 0.56 5.63 -10.40
N ARG A 7 0.92 4.70 -11.29
CA ARG A 7 1.27 5.00 -12.70
C ARG A 7 0.13 5.69 -13.46
N GLN A 8 -1.10 5.19 -13.33
CA GLN A 8 -2.26 5.73 -14.05
C GLN A 8 -2.81 7.03 -13.44
N TYR A 9 -2.95 7.10 -12.12
CA TYR A 9 -3.65 8.19 -11.44
C TYR A 9 -2.71 9.25 -10.84
N GLY A 10 -1.40 8.98 -10.77
CA GLY A 10 -0.39 9.94 -10.33
C GLY A 10 -0.31 10.20 -8.82
N TYR A 11 -1.22 9.65 -8.01
CA TYR A 11 -1.18 9.86 -6.55
C TYR A 11 0.03 9.19 -5.90
N ARG A 12 0.53 9.82 -4.84
CA ARG A 12 1.63 9.34 -4.00
C ARG A 12 1.09 8.48 -2.87
N ALA A 13 1.88 7.48 -2.47
CA ALA A 13 1.54 6.61 -1.36
C ALA A 13 2.78 5.98 -0.71
N VAL A 14 2.61 5.37 0.46
CA VAL A 14 3.59 4.47 1.08
C VAL A 14 3.00 3.08 1.28
N ILE A 15 3.78 2.05 0.98
CA ILE A 15 3.37 0.65 1.17
C ILE A 15 3.36 0.28 2.66
N LEU A 16 2.21 -0.18 3.14
CA LEU A 16 1.97 -0.72 4.49
C LEU A 16 2.25 -2.22 4.57
N GLY A 17 1.84 -2.96 3.54
CA GLY A 17 1.91 -4.42 3.51
C GLY A 17 1.60 -4.97 2.13
N CYS A 18 1.71 -6.28 2.00
CA CYS A 18 1.56 -7.01 0.75
C CYS A 18 0.68 -8.25 0.96
N GLU A 19 -0.24 -8.47 0.03
CA GLU A 19 -0.92 -9.74 -0.18
C GLU A 19 -0.29 -10.42 -1.40
N PRO A 20 0.24 -11.65 -1.27
CA PRO A 20 0.98 -12.30 -2.36
C PRO A 20 0.10 -12.61 -3.59
N ARG A 21 -1.22 -12.66 -3.41
CA ARG A 21 -2.22 -12.85 -4.47
C ARG A 21 -3.59 -12.32 -4.03
N ALA A 22 -4.45 -12.05 -5.00
CA ALA A 22 -5.85 -11.73 -4.74
C ALA A 22 -6.55 -12.89 -4.00
N GLN A 23 -7.38 -12.54 -3.01
CA GLN A 23 -8.33 -13.50 -2.44
C GLN A 23 -9.58 -13.58 -3.32
N ALA A 24 -10.31 -14.70 -3.29
CA ALA A 24 -11.48 -14.95 -4.14
C ALA A 24 -12.55 -13.83 -4.09
N ALA A 25 -12.71 -13.15 -2.96
CA ALA A 25 -13.63 -12.01 -2.84
C ALA A 25 -13.18 -10.76 -3.62
N MET A 26 -11.87 -10.61 -3.84
CA MET A 26 -11.21 -9.45 -4.46
C MET A 26 -11.00 -9.65 -5.97
N GLU A 27 -10.89 -10.89 -6.42
CA GLU A 27 -10.65 -11.25 -7.81
C GLU A 27 -11.65 -10.62 -8.78
N ARG A 28 -12.94 -10.58 -8.41
CA ARG A 28 -13.99 -9.98 -9.25
C ARG A 28 -13.79 -8.48 -9.47
N GLN A 29 -13.25 -7.76 -8.48
CA GLN A 29 -12.98 -6.33 -8.60
C GLN A 29 -11.71 -6.06 -9.45
N LEU A 30 -10.75 -7.00 -9.43
CA LEU A 30 -9.48 -6.89 -10.15
C LEU A 30 -9.55 -7.40 -11.60
N ALA A 31 -10.54 -8.22 -11.93
CA ALA A 31 -10.75 -8.80 -13.27
C ALA A 31 -11.03 -7.76 -14.37
N ALA A 32 -11.39 -6.52 -14.01
CA ALA A 32 -11.62 -5.42 -14.95
C ALA A 32 -10.32 -4.67 -15.36
N GLY A 33 -9.15 -5.23 -15.06
CA GLY A 33 -7.83 -4.62 -15.30
C GLY A 33 -7.45 -4.43 -16.78
N PRO A 34 -6.39 -3.65 -17.05
CA PRO A 34 -6.00 -3.25 -18.41
C PRO A 34 -5.63 -4.46 -19.28
N GLN A 35 -5.93 -4.36 -20.57
CA GLN A 35 -5.59 -5.40 -21.54
C GLN A 35 -4.11 -5.31 -21.93
N GLY A 36 -3.30 -6.17 -21.32
CA GLY A 36 -1.86 -6.33 -21.62
C GLY A 36 -1.04 -6.47 -20.33
N GLY A 37 -0.28 -7.57 -20.21
CA GLY A 37 0.55 -7.87 -19.04
C GLY A 37 0.04 -9.03 -18.17
N VAL A 38 0.68 -9.25 -17.01
CA VAL A 38 0.27 -10.27 -16.03
C VAL A 38 -1.09 -9.86 -15.44
N PRO A 39 -2.09 -10.76 -15.38
CA PRO A 39 -3.38 -10.46 -14.78
C PRO A 39 -3.24 -9.94 -13.35
N ARG A 40 -4.04 -8.91 -12.99
CA ARG A 40 -4.03 -8.32 -11.64
C ARG A 40 -4.30 -9.30 -10.51
N THR A 41 -4.97 -10.40 -10.80
CA THR A 41 -5.25 -11.48 -9.85
C THR A 41 -4.05 -12.40 -9.57
N LEU A 42 -3.04 -12.40 -10.44
CA LEU A 42 -1.86 -13.27 -10.37
C LEU A 42 -0.60 -12.56 -9.88
N GLN A 43 -0.69 -11.28 -9.54
CA GLN A 43 0.42 -10.49 -9.01
C GLN A 43 0.16 -10.07 -7.56
N PRO A 44 1.22 -9.65 -6.84
CA PRO A 44 1.06 -9.07 -5.52
C PRO A 44 0.13 -7.85 -5.52
N LEU A 45 -0.60 -7.71 -4.42
CA LEU A 45 -1.41 -6.55 -4.11
C LEU A 45 -0.81 -5.85 -2.90
N TYR A 46 -0.59 -4.55 -2.99
CA TYR A 46 -0.03 -3.75 -1.91
C TYR A 46 -1.12 -2.94 -1.23
N HIS A 47 -1.12 -2.96 0.10
CA HIS A 47 -1.87 -2.01 0.90
C HIS A 47 -1.07 -0.71 0.95
N CYS A 48 -1.63 0.37 0.42
CA CYS A 48 -0.96 1.66 0.23
C CYS A 48 -1.68 2.74 1.03
N LEU A 49 -0.97 3.42 1.92
CA LEU A 49 -1.47 4.64 2.57
C LEU A 49 -1.28 5.80 1.59
N VAL A 50 -2.39 6.38 1.12
CA VAL A 50 -2.36 7.44 0.11
C VAL A 50 -2.07 8.80 0.74
N ASP A 51 -1.33 9.65 0.04
CA ASP A 51 -1.14 11.04 0.41
C ASP A 51 -2.46 11.82 0.29
N GLU A 52 -2.92 12.39 1.40
CA GLU A 52 -4.20 13.13 1.50
C GLU A 52 -4.20 14.43 0.69
N ARG A 53 -3.04 14.88 0.15
CA ARG A 53 -2.99 16.01 -0.79
C ARG A 53 -3.45 15.62 -2.21
N ASP A 54 -3.39 14.34 -2.55
CA ASP A 54 -3.60 13.86 -3.93
C ASP A 54 -5.01 13.29 -4.15
N THR A 55 -5.79 13.10 -3.09
CA THR A 55 -7.12 12.50 -3.16
C THR A 55 -8.01 12.92 -1.99
N ASP A 56 -9.33 12.96 -2.24
CA ASP A 56 -10.34 13.12 -1.19
C ASP A 56 -10.59 11.82 -0.39
N ARG A 57 -9.89 10.73 -0.73
CA ARG A 57 -10.01 9.44 -0.04
C ARG A 57 -9.04 9.36 1.12
N GLU A 58 -9.55 9.02 2.28
CA GLU A 58 -8.73 8.85 3.49
C GLU A 58 -8.32 7.38 3.68
N GLY A 59 -7.11 7.17 4.19
CA GLY A 59 -6.65 5.86 4.65
C GLY A 59 -5.96 5.00 3.58
N ALA A 60 -6.04 3.68 3.78
CA ALA A 60 -5.33 2.70 2.96
C ALA A 60 -6.19 2.19 1.81
N THR A 61 -5.58 2.03 0.63
CA THR A 61 -6.18 1.39 -0.54
C THR A 61 -5.35 0.20 -0.98
N LEU A 62 -5.99 -0.78 -1.62
CA LEU A 62 -5.28 -1.91 -2.21
C LEU A 62 -4.97 -1.63 -3.68
N VAL A 63 -3.73 -1.86 -4.11
CA VAL A 63 -3.24 -1.55 -5.45
C VAL A 63 -2.42 -2.72 -6.00
N SER A 64 -2.56 -3.02 -7.28
CA SER A 64 -1.72 -4.04 -7.93
C SER A 64 -0.30 -3.55 -8.18
N GLU A 65 0.67 -4.45 -8.10
CA GLU A 65 2.09 -4.14 -8.35
C GLU A 65 2.33 -3.42 -9.68
N CYS A 66 1.72 -3.88 -10.77
CA CYS A 66 1.88 -3.26 -12.10
C CYS A 66 1.41 -1.80 -12.17
N ASP A 67 0.58 -1.36 -11.22
CA ASP A 67 0.04 0.00 -11.18
C ASP A 67 0.92 0.94 -10.34
N LEU A 68 2.00 0.44 -9.73
CA LEU A 68 2.89 1.19 -8.87
C LEU A 68 4.29 1.35 -9.50
N GLU A 69 4.96 2.40 -9.09
CA GLU A 69 6.38 2.62 -9.32
C GLU A 69 7.00 3.28 -8.08
N PRO A 70 8.27 2.97 -7.73
CA PRO A 70 8.97 3.65 -6.65
C PRO A 70 9.02 5.17 -6.88
N CYS A 71 8.83 5.95 -5.82
CA CYS A 71 8.82 7.41 -5.87
C CYS A 71 9.38 8.00 -4.56
N GLU A 72 10.65 8.39 -4.57
CA GLU A 72 11.32 8.98 -3.40
C GLU A 72 10.76 10.38 -3.07
N GLU A 73 10.37 11.15 -4.08
CA GLU A 73 9.75 12.49 -3.94
C GLU A 73 8.39 12.47 -3.19
N ALA A 74 7.83 11.28 -2.96
CA ALA A 74 6.62 11.14 -2.17
C ALA A 74 6.88 11.23 -0.66
N LEU A 75 8.14 11.14 -0.21
CA LEU A 75 8.51 11.36 1.18
C LEU A 75 8.55 12.87 1.53
N PRO A 76 7.95 13.34 2.63
CA PRO A 76 7.05 12.61 3.51
C PRO A 76 5.61 12.54 2.94
N ILE A 77 4.98 11.38 3.13
CA ILE A 77 3.55 11.17 2.88
C ILE A 77 2.75 11.94 3.92
N ARG A 78 1.87 12.82 3.44
CA ARG A 78 0.91 13.51 4.31
C ARG A 78 -0.34 12.67 4.47
N SER A 79 -0.42 12.02 5.62
CA SER A 79 -1.68 11.46 6.11
C SER A 79 -1.73 11.57 7.63
N ARG A 80 -2.93 11.75 8.17
CA ARG A 80 -3.14 11.67 9.63
C ARG A 80 -2.72 10.32 10.23
N PHE A 81 -2.61 9.28 9.40
CA PHE A 81 -2.21 7.94 9.84
C PHE A 81 -0.72 7.64 9.72
N THR A 82 0.08 8.52 9.07
CA THR A 82 1.50 8.24 8.81
C THR A 82 2.26 7.96 10.11
N GLY A 83 2.16 8.86 11.10
CA GLY A 83 2.85 8.70 12.39
C GLY A 83 2.31 7.56 13.28
N HIS A 84 1.15 6.98 12.95
CA HIS A 84 0.63 5.81 13.64
C HIS A 84 1.23 4.50 13.10
N PHE A 85 1.52 4.45 11.80
CA PHE A 85 1.99 3.23 11.14
C PHE A 85 3.49 3.21 10.89
N PHE A 86 4.15 4.37 10.89
CA PHE A 86 5.51 4.50 10.41
C PHE A 86 6.38 5.41 11.27
N GLU A 87 7.67 5.13 11.20
CA GLU A 87 8.77 5.99 11.64
C GLU A 87 9.57 6.36 10.38
N GLU A 88 9.79 7.66 10.12
CA GLU A 88 10.60 8.14 8.99
C GLU A 88 12.06 7.68 9.15
N CYS A 89 12.69 7.28 8.05
CA CYS A 89 14.08 6.82 8.03
C CYS A 89 14.77 7.35 6.77
N ASP A 90 15.59 8.39 6.98
CA ASP A 90 16.28 9.12 5.92
C ASP A 90 17.29 8.22 5.19
N GLU A 91 17.92 7.26 5.86
CA GLU A 91 18.95 6.39 5.27
C GLU A 91 18.41 5.52 4.12
N ILE A 92 17.13 5.17 4.16
CA ILE A 92 16.46 4.38 3.12
C ILE A 92 15.49 5.20 2.28
N GLN A 93 15.44 6.53 2.48
CA GLN A 93 14.48 7.44 1.85
C GLN A 93 13.04 6.89 1.92
N GLY A 94 12.64 6.49 3.13
CA GLY A 94 11.36 5.82 3.33
C GLY A 94 11.00 5.69 4.80
N TYR A 95 10.30 4.60 5.10
CA TYR A 95 9.70 4.40 6.42
C TYR A 95 10.00 3.02 7.00
N LEU A 96 10.35 3.00 8.28
CA LEU A 96 10.32 1.80 9.12
C LEU A 96 8.91 1.59 9.68
N PRO A 97 8.49 0.33 9.91
CA PRO A 97 7.18 0.07 10.49
C PRO A 97 7.16 0.48 11.98
N GLY A 98 6.19 1.32 12.35
CA GLY A 98 5.88 1.63 13.74
C GLY A 98 5.19 0.47 14.46
N ASP A 99 4.94 0.61 15.76
CA ASP A 99 4.45 -0.48 16.61
C ASP A 99 3.08 -1.04 16.20
N VAL A 100 2.16 -0.17 15.77
CA VAL A 100 0.83 -0.57 15.29
C VAL A 100 0.96 -1.46 14.05
N LEU A 101 1.80 -1.06 13.10
CA LEU A 101 2.02 -1.82 11.87
C LEU A 101 2.77 -3.13 12.15
N LYS A 102 3.79 -3.11 13.03
CA LYS A 102 4.48 -4.32 13.51
C LYS A 102 3.49 -5.32 14.14
N LEU A 103 2.52 -4.85 14.92
CA LEU A 103 1.48 -5.71 15.50
C LEU A 103 0.56 -6.29 14.42
N ALA A 104 0.11 -5.47 13.46
CA ALA A 104 -0.74 -5.93 12.37
C ALA A 104 -0.04 -7.00 11.51
N ILE A 105 1.23 -6.80 11.16
CA ILE A 105 2.05 -7.78 10.44
C ILE A 105 2.20 -9.09 11.22
N ARG A 106 2.43 -9.03 12.54
CA ARG A 106 2.49 -10.24 13.39
C ARG A 106 1.19 -11.04 13.34
N ARG A 107 0.04 -10.37 13.38
CA ARG A 107 -1.27 -11.03 13.25
C ARG A 107 -1.45 -11.65 11.87
N GLN A 108 -1.02 -10.95 10.81
CA GLN A 108 -1.10 -11.46 9.45
C GLN A 108 -0.29 -12.75 9.27
N ARG A 109 0.91 -12.81 9.85
CA ARG A 109 1.76 -14.01 9.87
C ARG A 109 1.10 -15.21 10.56
N SER A 110 0.16 -14.98 11.46
CA SER A 110 -0.65 -16.04 12.09
C SER A 110 -1.88 -16.45 11.26
N GLY A 111 -1.99 -15.99 10.01
CA GLY A 111 -3.07 -16.35 9.08
C GLY A 111 -4.31 -15.45 9.17
N MET A 112 -4.27 -14.35 9.93
CA MET A 112 -5.32 -13.35 9.93
C MET A 112 -5.16 -12.37 8.75
N PRO A 113 -6.23 -11.70 8.30
CA PRO A 113 -6.08 -10.58 7.36
C PRO A 113 -5.29 -9.42 7.97
N LEU A 114 -4.60 -8.64 7.14
CA LEU A 114 -4.00 -7.38 7.57
C LEU A 114 -5.13 -6.39 7.88
N VAL A 115 -5.32 -6.11 9.17
CA VAL A 115 -6.27 -5.11 9.66
C VAL A 115 -5.47 -3.99 10.32
N LEU A 116 -5.55 -2.81 9.74
CA LEU A 116 -4.97 -1.59 10.31
C LEU A 116 -6.03 -0.97 11.22
N GLY A 117 -5.66 -0.67 12.47
CA GLY A 117 -6.58 -0.15 13.49
C GLY A 117 -7.31 1.11 12.99
N ARG A 118 -8.58 1.26 13.41
CA ARG A 118 -9.39 2.44 13.14
C ARG A 118 -8.84 3.67 13.83
#